data_AF-A0A6B3MBX1-F1
#
_entry.id   AF-A0A6B3MBX1-F1
#
_cell.length_a   1.000
_cell.length_b   1.000
_cell.length_c   1.000
_cell.angle_alpha   90.00
_cell.angle_beta   90.00
_cell.angle_gamma   90.00
#
_symmetry.space_group_name_H-M   'P 1'
#
loop_
_entity.id
_entity.type
_entity.pdbx_description
1 polymer ?
#
loop_
_entity_poly.entity_id
_entity_poly.type
_entity_poly.pdbx_seq_one_letter_code
_entity_poly.pdbx_strand_id
1 'polypeptide(L)'
;MDTSTLSGMWEASNGGRSIVVLQTGETVLVHWKEKNPYWNYAAGTVKGDVVKMSFGGSDQQTGKISPGFDSITWGNGTSWSKKA
;
A
#
# COMPACT_ATOMS: atom_id res chain seq x y z
N MET A 1 10.65 -3.93 19.85
CA MET A 1 9.64 -2.86 19.70
C MET A 1 9.02 -3.06 18.34
N ASP A 2 7.88 -3.75 18.28
CA ASP A 2 7.15 -3.95 17.04
C ASP A 2 6.53 -2.64 16.61
N THR A 3 7.22 -1.90 15.76
CA THR A 3 6.63 -0.78 15.05
C THR A 3 5.89 -1.37 13.86
N SER A 4 4.65 -1.81 14.09
CA SER A 4 3.70 -2.19 13.05
C SER A 4 3.55 -1.05 12.04
N THR A 5 4.36 -1.09 10.99
CA THR A 5 4.45 -0.08 9.96
C THR A 5 4.30 -0.73 8.59
N LEU A 6 3.59 -0.05 7.70
CA LEU A 6 3.53 -0.43 6.30
C LEU A 6 4.82 -0.07 5.56
N SER A 7 5.75 0.67 6.17
CA SER A 7 7.01 1.04 5.52
C SER A 7 7.78 -0.20 5.05
N GLY A 8 8.23 -0.18 3.80
CA GLY A 8 9.01 -1.26 3.20
C GLY A 8 8.74 -1.47 1.71
N MET A 9 9.31 -2.55 1.19
CA MET A 9 9.04 -3.04 -0.16
C MET A 9 7.81 -3.94 -0.15
N TRP A 10 6.94 -3.76 -1.13
CA TRP A 10 5.72 -4.54 -1.30
C TRP A 10 5.62 -5.06 -2.73
N GLU A 11 4.79 -6.07 -2.94
CA GLU A 11 4.44 -6.60 -4.24
C GLU A 11 2.93 -6.57 -4.40
N ALA A 12 2.45 -6.03 -5.53
CA ALA A 12 1.04 -6.10 -5.87
C ALA A 12 0.71 -7.37 -6.66
N SER A 13 -0.39 -8.04 -6.30
CA SER A 13 -0.84 -9.25 -6.99
C SER A 13 -1.25 -9.00 -8.44
N ASN A 14 -1.65 -7.78 -8.78
CA ASN A 14 -1.95 -7.38 -10.15
C ASN A 14 -0.68 -7.03 -10.94
N GLY A 15 0.05 -8.08 -11.34
CA GLY A 15 1.21 -7.98 -12.22
C GLY A 15 2.56 -8.08 -11.54
N GLY A 16 2.62 -8.49 -10.27
CA GLY A 16 3.88 -8.83 -9.57
C GLY A 16 4.83 -7.64 -9.40
N ARG A 17 4.30 -6.41 -9.46
CA ARG A 17 5.11 -5.20 -9.49
C ARG A 17 5.52 -4.78 -8.10
N SER A 18 6.77 -4.37 -7.98
CA SER A 18 7.33 -3.91 -6.70
C SER A 18 6.90 -2.47 -6.40
N ILE A 19 6.46 -2.24 -5.18
CA ILE A 19 6.00 -0.95 -4.63
C ILE A 19 6.91 -0.59 -3.46
N VAL A 20 7.26 0.67 -3.34
CA VAL A 20 7.87 1.23 -2.14
C VAL A 20 6.78 1.93 -1.34
N VAL A 21 6.71 1.63 -0.05
CA VAL A 21 5.77 2.23 0.89
C VAL A 21 6.57 2.96 1.97
N LEU A 22 6.22 4.21 2.24
CA LEU A 22 6.79 5.05 3.28
C LEU A 22 5.65 5.54 4.18
N GLN A 23 5.66 5.16 5.45
CA GLN A 23 4.66 5.61 6.42
C GLN A 23 5.29 6.59 7.42
N THR A 24 4.59 7.70 7.69
CA THR A 24 4.96 8.67 8.72
C THR A 24 3.70 9.02 9.52
N GLY A 25 3.62 8.50 10.76
CA GLY A 25 2.39 8.57 11.55
C GLY A 25 1.24 7.85 10.85
N GLU A 26 0.12 8.57 10.66
CA GLU A 26 -1.05 8.07 9.92
C GLU A 26 -0.93 8.29 8.40
N THR A 27 0.08 9.02 7.90
CA THR A 27 0.23 9.28 6.46
C THR A 27 1.05 8.17 5.81
N VAL A 28 0.65 7.76 4.61
CA VAL A 28 1.43 6.85 3.78
C VAL A 28 1.64 7.43 2.38
N LEU A 29 2.87 7.27 1.89
CA LEU A 29 3.26 7.58 0.52
C LEU A 29 3.69 6.27 -0.13
N VAL A 30 3.23 6.04 -1.36
CA VAL A 30 3.59 4.85 -2.11
C VAL A 30 4.01 5.24 -3.51
N HIS A 31 4.98 4.51 -4.05
CA HIS A 31 5.35 4.65 -5.44
C HIS A 31 5.75 3.30 -6.02
N TRP A 32 5.51 3.12 -7.32
CA TRP A 32 6.04 1.94 -8.01
C TRP A 32 7.57 2.05 -8.09
N LYS A 33 8.25 0.90 -7.99
CA LYS A 33 9.70 0.83 -8.25
C LYS A 33 10.01 1.06 -9.73
N GLU A 34 9.14 0.57 -10.60
CA GLU A 34 9.24 0.70 -12.06
C GLU A 34 8.17 1.65 -12.58
N LYS A 35 8.45 2.33 -13.70
CA LYS A 35 7.50 3.27 -14.30
C LYS A 35 6.22 2.55 -14.71
N ASN A 36 5.09 2.99 -14.16
CA ASN A 36 3.77 2.47 -14.45
C ASN A 36 2.97 3.53 -15.23
N PRO A 37 2.29 3.17 -16.35
CA PRO A 37 1.54 4.13 -17.16
C PRO A 37 0.29 4.71 -16.47
N TYR A 38 -0.24 4.07 -15.42
CA TYR A 38 -1.48 4.52 -14.77
C TYR A 38 -1.26 5.57 -13.68
N TRP A 39 -0.34 5.29 -12.77
CA TRP A 39 0.09 6.21 -11.71
C TRP A 39 1.48 5.79 -11.26
N ASN A 40 2.32 6.74 -10.84
CA ASN A 40 3.66 6.45 -10.32
C ASN A 40 3.79 6.74 -8.83
N TYR A 41 2.98 7.67 -8.31
CA TYR A 41 2.93 8.04 -6.90
C TYR A 41 1.48 8.09 -6.43
N ALA A 42 1.25 7.70 -5.20
CA ALA A 42 -0.04 7.82 -4.53
C ALA A 42 0.16 8.08 -3.04
N ALA A 43 -0.82 8.76 -2.44
CA ALA A 43 -0.82 9.06 -1.02
C ALA A 43 -2.11 8.53 -0.38
N GLY A 44 -2.04 8.34 0.92
CA GLY A 44 -3.17 7.87 1.70
C GLY A 44 -2.94 7.96 3.19
N THR A 45 -3.87 7.35 3.93
CA THR A 45 -3.89 7.36 5.38
C THR A 45 -4.08 5.96 5.93
N VAL A 46 -3.40 5.65 7.03
CA VAL A 46 -3.51 4.42 7.80
C VAL A 46 -4.14 4.72 9.15
N LYS A 47 -5.17 3.97 9.52
CA LYS A 47 -5.81 4.05 10.84
C LYS A 47 -6.17 2.64 11.32
N GLY A 48 -5.46 2.16 12.33
CA GLY A 48 -5.62 0.79 12.82
C GLY A 48 -5.28 -0.25 11.74
N ASP A 49 -6.24 -1.11 11.44
CA ASP A 49 -6.16 -2.18 10.43
C ASP A 49 -6.64 -1.74 9.03
N VAL A 50 -6.86 -0.45 8.82
CA VAL A 50 -7.38 0.10 7.56
C VAL A 50 -6.39 1.07 6.94
N VAL A 51 -6.15 0.91 5.64
CA VAL A 51 -5.46 1.89 4.80
C VAL A 51 -6.43 2.43 3.76
N LYS A 52 -6.36 3.73 3.47
CA LYS A 52 -7.13 4.36 2.41
C LYS A 52 -6.20 5.12 1.49
N MET A 53 -6.26 4.88 0.18
CA MET A 53 -5.34 5.41 -0.82
C MET A 53 -6.09 6.05 -1.98
N SER A 54 -5.51 7.09 -2.60
CA SER A 54 -6.00 7.63 -3.88
C SER A 54 -4.97 7.37 -4.98
N PHE A 55 -5.29 6.48 -5.91
CA PHE A 55 -4.38 6.08 -7.00
C PHE A 55 -4.72 6.85 -8.28
N GLY A 56 -3.75 7.60 -8.82
CA GLY A 56 -3.91 8.27 -10.13
C GLY A 56 -5.07 9.27 -10.22
N GLY A 57 -5.48 9.88 -9.11
CA GLY A 57 -6.62 10.80 -9.07
C GLY A 57 -8.01 10.13 -9.07
N SER A 58 -8.06 8.79 -8.95
CA SER A 58 -9.31 8.03 -8.81
C SER A 58 -9.92 8.18 -7.41
N ASP A 59 -11.15 7.67 -7.25
CA ASP A 59 -11.80 7.52 -5.94
C ASP A 59 -10.92 6.79 -4.92
N GLN A 60 -11.10 7.17 -3.66
CA GLN A 60 -10.35 6.63 -2.53
C GLN A 60 -10.62 5.12 -2.39
N GLN A 61 -9.59 4.31 -2.60
CA GLN A 61 -9.60 2.87 -2.40
C GLN A 61 -9.35 2.54 -0.93
N THR A 62 -10.10 1.57 -0.40
CA THR A 62 -9.91 1.07 0.98
C THR A 62 -9.28 -0.31 0.96
N GLY A 63 -8.26 -0.50 1.78
CA GLY A 63 -7.55 -1.76 2.01
C GLY A 63 -7.56 -2.17 3.47
N LYS A 64 -7.59 -3.47 3.72
CA LYS A 64 -7.51 -4.10 5.04
C LYS A 64 -6.12 -4.67 5.27
N ILE A 65 -5.48 -4.26 6.36
CA ILE A 65 -4.13 -4.64 6.75
C ILE A 65 -4.21 -5.91 7.61
N SER A 66 -3.37 -6.90 7.32
CA SER A 66 -3.26 -8.10 8.15
C SER A 66 -2.72 -7.78 9.54
N PRO A 67 -3.01 -8.61 10.57
CA PRO A 67 -2.43 -8.44 11.90
C PRO A 67 -0.90 -8.41 11.92
N GLY A 68 -0.26 -9.09 10.96
CA GLY A 68 1.20 -9.11 10.80
C GLY A 68 1.79 -7.90 10.09
N PHE A 69 0.95 -6.97 9.59
CA PHE A 69 1.39 -5.81 8.78
C PHE A 69 2.22 -6.23 7.55
N ASP A 70 1.93 -7.42 7.03
CA ASP A 70 2.63 -8.09 5.94
C ASP A 70 1.77 -8.25 4.67
N SER A 71 0.47 -7.99 4.76
CA SER A 71 -0.45 -8.03 3.62
C SER A 71 -1.54 -6.96 3.73
N ILE A 72 -1.99 -6.48 2.57
CA ILE A 72 -3.12 -5.56 2.41
C ILE A 72 -4.08 -6.16 1.39
N THR A 73 -5.34 -6.33 1.75
CA THR A 73 -6.40 -6.75 0.82
C THR A 73 -7.28 -5.57 0.45
N TRP A 74 -7.36 -5.24 -0.84
CA TRP A 74 -8.14 -4.13 -1.37
C TRP A 74 -9.58 -4.54 -1.67
N GLY A 75 -10.52 -3.60 -1.61
CA GLY A 75 -11.94 -3.85 -1.91
C GLY A 75 -12.22 -4.38 -3.33
N ASN A 76 -11.29 -4.20 -4.27
CA ASN A 76 -11.38 -4.73 -5.63
C ASN A 76 -10.83 -6.17 -5.78
N GLY A 77 -10.50 -6.85 -4.67
CA GLY A 77 -9.96 -8.22 -4.65
C GLY A 77 -8.46 -8.33 -4.93
N THR A 78 -7.78 -7.24 -5.30
CA THR A 78 -6.31 -7.24 -5.38
C THR A 78 -5.70 -7.20 -3.99
N SER A 79 -4.46 -7.66 -3.86
CA SER A 79 -3.74 -7.69 -2.60
C SER A 79 -2.30 -7.27 -2.80
N TRP A 80 -1.72 -6.68 -1.75
CA TRP A 80 -0.30 -6.40 -1.68
C TRP A 80 0.32 -7.25 -0.57
N SER A 81 1.52 -7.76 -0.80
CA SER A 81 2.30 -8.50 0.20
C SER A 81 3.65 -7.84 0.41
N LYS A 82 4.08 -7.72 1.67
CA LYS A 82 5.37 -7.16 2.04
C LYS A 82 6.47 -8.12 1.59
N LYS A 83 7.50 -7.59 0.93
CA LYS A 83 8.69 -8.37 0.59
C LYS A 83 9.54 -8.53 1.85
N ALA A 84 9.96 -9.76 2.11
CA ALA A 84 10.94 -10.09 3.15
C ALA A 84 12.30 -9.45 2.87
#